data_AF-A0A2R5ES01-F1
#
_entry.id   AF-A0A2R5ES01-F1
#
_cell.length_a   1.000
_cell.length_b   1.000
_cell.length_c   1.000
_cell.angle_alpha   90.00
_cell.angle_beta   90.00
_cell.angle_gamma   90.00
#
_symmetry.space_group_name_H-M   'P 1'
#
loop_
_entity.id
_entity.type
_entity.pdbx_description
1 polymer ?
#
loop_
_entity_poly.entity_id
_entity_poly.type
_entity_poly.pdbx_seq_one_letter_code
_entity_poly.pdbx_strand_id
1 'polypeptide(L)'
;MQLYGEKRSRREVEARVGQLGQIGGVRRMTLTEGKSAGVEIIEVRTGAGLAFEVTPSKGMDISLAQLWGVPLSWQSPNGDVHPGHYDADGTNWLRTASGGLLMTCGLSHAGSPSVD
;
A
#
# COMPACT_ATOMS: atom_id res chain seq x y z
N MET A 1 1.77 -23.42 -6.76
CA MET A 1 1.84 -22.30 -5.81
C MET A 1 2.60 -22.79 -4.58
N GLN A 2 3.45 -21.96 -3.98
CA GLN A 2 4.12 -22.31 -2.72
C GLN A 2 3.30 -21.70 -1.57
N LEU A 3 2.60 -22.54 -0.81
CA LEU A 3 1.68 -22.12 0.24
C LEU A 3 1.95 -22.96 1.49
N TYR A 4 2.12 -22.32 2.64
CA TYR A 4 2.30 -22.98 3.95
C TYR A 4 3.45 -24.00 3.97
N GLY A 5 4.56 -23.71 3.26
CA GLY A 5 5.72 -24.60 3.17
C GLY A 5 5.60 -25.71 2.10
N GLU A 6 4.47 -25.84 1.42
CA GLU A 6 4.21 -26.90 0.45
C GLU A 6 3.94 -26.37 -0.96
N LYS A 7 4.24 -27.20 -1.97
CA LYS A 7 3.82 -26.95 -3.35
C LYS A 7 2.39 -27.48 -3.53
N ARG A 8 1.44 -26.58 -3.78
CA ARG A 8 0.03 -26.93 -4.05
C ARG A 8 -0.42 -26.44 -5.42
N SER A 9 -1.23 -27.25 -6.09
CA SER A 9 -1.98 -26.89 -7.28
C SER A 9 -3.22 -26.07 -6.92
N ARG A 10 -3.80 -25.38 -7.91
CA ARG A 10 -5.04 -24.61 -7.73
C ARG A 10 -6.19 -25.50 -7.27
N ARG A 11 -6.38 -26.65 -7.93
CA ARG A 11 -7.43 -27.61 -7.61
C ARG A 11 -7.36 -28.12 -6.17
N GLU A 12 -6.16 -28.38 -5.65
CA GLU A 12 -5.98 -28.82 -4.26
C GLU A 12 -6.36 -27.73 -3.25
N VAL A 13 -6.12 -26.47 -3.57
CA VAL A 13 -6.53 -25.35 -2.72
C VAL A 13 -8.05 -25.20 -2.77
N GLU A 14 -8.64 -25.17 -3.97
CA GLU A 14 -10.10 -25.04 -4.17
C GLU A 14 -10.90 -26.19 -3.55
N ALA A 15 -10.33 -27.39 -3.47
CA ALA A 15 -10.96 -28.51 -2.77
C ALA A 15 -11.02 -28.34 -1.24
N ARG A 16 -10.30 -27.37 -0.66
CA ARG A 16 -10.16 -27.16 0.80
C ARG A 16 -10.75 -25.85 1.30
N VAL A 17 -11.00 -24.88 0.42
CA VAL A 17 -11.55 -23.58 0.81
C VAL A 17 -12.76 -23.23 -0.05
N GLY A 18 -13.75 -22.58 0.54
CA GLY A 18 -14.92 -22.10 -0.19
C GLY A 18 -14.62 -20.94 -1.15
N GLN A 19 -13.57 -20.15 -0.87
CA GLN A 19 -13.17 -19.02 -1.70
C GLN A 19 -11.65 -18.78 -1.62
N LEU A 20 -11.01 -18.55 -2.77
CA LEU A 20 -9.56 -18.31 -2.85
C LEU A 20 -9.11 -17.05 -2.10
N GLY A 21 -10.00 -16.06 -1.93
CA GLY A 21 -9.76 -14.84 -1.16
C GLY A 21 -9.34 -15.07 0.30
N GLN A 22 -9.68 -16.24 0.86
CA GLN A 22 -9.20 -16.70 2.17
C GLN A 22 -7.67 -16.89 2.19
N ILE A 23 -7.08 -17.32 1.07
CA ILE A 23 -5.64 -17.58 0.94
C ILE A 23 -4.92 -16.32 0.50
N GLY A 24 -5.45 -15.65 -0.53
CA GLY A 24 -4.83 -14.50 -1.15
C GLY A 24 -5.76 -13.88 -2.19
N GLY A 25 -5.44 -12.66 -2.62
CA GLY A 25 -6.26 -11.91 -3.55
C GLY A 25 -6.04 -10.42 -3.41
N VAL A 26 -6.94 -9.67 -4.03
CA VAL A 26 -6.93 -8.22 -4.05
C VAL A 26 -8.23 -7.70 -3.44
N ARG A 27 -8.14 -6.75 -2.51
CA ARG A 27 -9.31 -6.08 -1.91
C ARG A 27 -9.13 -4.58 -2.03
N ARG A 28 -10.17 -3.88 -2.45
CA ARG A 28 -10.22 -2.43 -2.43
C ARG A 28 -11.03 -1.96 -1.23
N MET A 29 -10.52 -0.97 -0.52
CA MET A 29 -11.08 -0.42 0.71
C MET A 29 -10.96 1.09 0.66
N THR A 30 -11.83 1.79 1.39
CA THR A 30 -11.74 3.24 1.59
C THR A 30 -11.62 3.49 3.08
N LEU A 31 -10.62 4.27 3.47
CA LEU A 31 -10.44 4.71 4.84
C LEU A 31 -11.50 5.77 5.16
N THR A 32 -12.11 5.71 6.35
CA THR A 32 -13.31 6.50 6.67
C THR A 32 -13.09 7.56 7.74
N GLU A 33 -11.94 7.58 8.40
CA GLU A 33 -11.71 8.41 9.59
C GLU A 33 -10.40 9.19 9.54
N GLY A 34 -10.32 10.26 10.34
CA GLY A 34 -9.13 11.07 10.49
C GLY A 34 -8.68 11.75 9.19
N LYS A 35 -7.38 12.05 9.10
CA LYS A 35 -6.77 12.70 7.93
C LYS A 35 -6.65 11.78 6.71
N SER A 36 -6.90 10.48 6.87
CA SER A 36 -6.91 9.51 5.78
C SER A 36 -8.31 9.25 5.23
N ALA A 37 -9.37 9.87 5.80
CA ALA A 37 -10.73 9.72 5.31
C ALA A 37 -10.83 10.02 3.80
N GLY A 38 -11.41 9.09 3.05
CA GLY A 38 -11.50 9.13 1.59
C GLY A 38 -10.33 8.49 0.84
N VAL A 39 -9.22 8.16 1.50
CA VAL A 39 -8.10 7.46 0.86
C VAL A 39 -8.51 6.04 0.51
N GLU A 40 -8.18 5.65 -0.72
CA GLU A 40 -8.40 4.30 -1.20
C GLU A 40 -7.14 3.46 -0.99
N ILE A 41 -7.35 2.23 -0.52
CA ILE A 41 -6.32 1.21 -0.35
C ILE A 41 -6.70 0.00 -1.20
N ILE A 42 -5.76 -0.50 -1.99
CA ILE A 42 -5.83 -1.80 -2.63
C ILE A 42 -4.85 -2.72 -1.90
N GLU A 43 -5.38 -3.58 -1.05
CA GLU A 43 -4.60 -4.61 -0.38
C GLU A 43 -4.38 -5.78 -1.35
N VAL A 44 -3.12 -6.17 -1.52
CA VAL A 44 -2.71 -7.35 -2.28
C VAL A 44 -2.11 -8.36 -1.31
N ARG A 45 -2.66 -9.57 -1.27
CA ARG A 45 -2.10 -10.70 -0.50
C ARG A 45 -1.79 -11.85 -1.43
N THR A 46 -0.55 -12.27 -1.46
CA THR A 46 -0.13 -13.40 -2.31
C THR A 46 -0.50 -14.77 -1.75
N GLY A 47 -0.80 -14.85 -0.44
CA GLY A 47 -0.97 -16.10 0.30
C GLY A 47 0.32 -16.86 0.59
N ALA A 48 1.44 -16.46 -0.04
CA ALA A 48 2.77 -17.04 0.16
C ALA A 48 3.65 -16.24 1.14
N GLY A 49 3.09 -15.21 1.77
CA GLY A 49 3.75 -14.39 2.79
C GLY A 49 3.84 -12.92 2.44
N LEU A 50 3.96 -12.57 1.15
CA LEU A 50 3.99 -11.17 0.73
C LEU A 50 2.57 -10.58 0.76
N ALA A 51 2.42 -9.48 1.48
CA ALA A 51 1.23 -8.63 1.48
C ALA A 51 1.65 -7.17 1.36
N PHE A 52 0.92 -6.36 0.61
CA PHE A 52 1.19 -4.94 0.49
C PHE A 52 -0.06 -4.14 0.15
N GLU A 53 0.00 -2.85 0.45
CA GLU A 53 -1.07 -1.88 0.22
C GLU A 53 -0.67 -0.89 -0.87
N VAL A 54 -1.51 -0.77 -1.89
CA VAL A 54 -1.37 0.24 -2.95
C VAL A 54 -2.34 1.37 -2.68
N THR A 55 -1.92 2.62 -2.86
CA THR A 55 -2.71 3.82 -2.60
C THR A 55 -3.00 4.58 -3.91
N PRO A 56 -4.11 4.28 -4.62
CA PRO A 56 -4.40 4.94 -5.91
C PRO A 56 -4.48 6.45 -5.84
N SER A 57 -5.04 7.00 -4.75
CA SER A 57 -5.12 8.45 -4.54
C SER A 57 -3.75 9.13 -4.44
N LYS A 58 -2.67 8.36 -4.20
CA LYS A 58 -1.30 8.85 -4.06
C LYS A 58 -0.40 8.35 -5.20
N GLY A 59 -0.94 8.24 -6.41
CA GLY A 59 -0.12 7.88 -7.58
C GLY A 59 0.29 6.41 -7.63
N MET A 60 -0.50 5.50 -7.02
CA MET A 60 -0.20 4.07 -6.92
C MET A 60 1.01 3.75 -6.04
N ASP A 61 1.32 4.62 -5.08
CA ASP A 61 2.33 4.40 -4.06
C ASP A 61 2.06 3.11 -3.27
N ILE A 62 3.12 2.45 -2.83
CA ILE A 62 3.04 1.25 -2.01
C ILE A 62 3.33 1.65 -0.56
N SER A 63 2.28 1.68 0.27
CA SER A 63 2.38 2.11 1.67
C SER A 63 2.98 0.99 2.54
N LEU A 64 2.14 0.22 3.23
CA LEU A 64 2.59 -0.91 4.05
C LEU A 64 2.94 -2.10 3.15
N ALA A 65 4.14 -2.65 3.32
CA ALA A 65 4.54 -3.93 2.74
C ALA A 65 5.09 -4.86 3.83
N GLN A 66 4.68 -6.12 3.80
CA GLN A 66 5.04 -7.12 4.79
C GLN A 66 5.41 -8.45 4.11
N LEU A 67 6.39 -9.14 4.68
CA LEU A 67 6.70 -10.52 4.33
C LEU A 67 6.53 -11.40 5.58
N TRP A 68 5.61 -12.36 5.50
CA TRP A 68 5.21 -13.23 6.62
C TRP A 68 4.80 -12.43 7.87
N GLY A 69 4.15 -11.27 7.66
CA GLY A 69 3.73 -10.36 8.72
C GLY A 69 4.83 -9.43 9.24
N VAL A 70 6.08 -9.59 8.80
CA VAL A 70 7.19 -8.70 9.17
C VAL A 70 7.19 -7.47 8.23
N PRO A 71 7.08 -6.24 8.76
CA PRO A 71 7.14 -5.03 7.94
C PRO A 71 8.47 -4.87 7.20
N LEU A 72 8.39 -4.54 5.91
CA LEU A 72 9.52 -4.22 5.03
C LEU A 72 9.61 -2.73 4.68
N SER A 73 8.57 -1.96 4.99
CA SER A 73 8.42 -0.54 4.66
C SER A 73 8.46 0.31 5.92
N TRP A 74 9.11 1.46 5.86
CA TRP A 74 8.96 2.52 6.87
C TRP A 74 7.67 3.31 6.63
N GLN A 75 6.95 3.66 7.69
CA GLN A 75 5.72 4.44 7.65
C GLN A 75 5.91 5.76 8.38
N SER A 76 5.54 6.85 7.72
CA SER A 76 5.53 8.18 8.32
C SER A 76 4.56 8.25 9.51
N PRO A 77 4.86 9.02 10.58
CA PRO A 77 3.90 9.26 11.66
C PRO A 77 2.60 9.94 11.19
N ASN A 78 2.59 10.50 9.98
CA ASN A 78 1.39 11.06 9.37
C ASN A 78 0.41 9.98 8.87
N GLY A 79 0.91 8.78 8.56
CA GLY A 79 0.16 7.72 7.88
C GLY A 79 -0.22 8.07 6.43
N ASP A 80 -1.21 7.38 5.89
CA ASP A 80 -1.75 7.58 4.55
C ASP A 80 -2.72 8.78 4.50
N VAL A 81 -2.20 10.00 4.72
CA VAL A 81 -2.99 11.24 4.67
C VAL A 81 -3.57 11.47 3.27
N HIS A 82 -4.84 11.89 3.24
CA HIS A 82 -5.56 12.20 2.02
C HIS A 82 -4.87 13.34 1.24
N PRO A 83 -4.67 13.20 -0.10
CA PRO A 83 -4.01 14.21 -0.92
C PRO A 83 -4.68 15.59 -0.88
N GLY A 84 -5.97 15.66 -0.54
CA GLY A 84 -6.68 16.93 -0.33
C GLY A 84 -6.12 17.81 0.80
N HIS A 85 -5.21 17.28 1.63
CA HIS A 85 -4.45 18.04 2.62
C HIS A 85 -3.07 18.49 2.13
N TYR A 86 -2.74 18.29 0.85
CA TYR A 86 -1.47 18.70 0.27
C TYR A 86 -1.28 20.21 0.35
N ASP A 87 -0.04 20.62 0.60
CA ASP A 87 0.38 22.01 0.70
C ASP A 87 1.73 22.15 -0.03
N ALA A 88 1.73 23.01 -1.05
CA ALA A 88 2.86 23.22 -1.94
C ALA A 88 3.92 24.18 -1.38
N ASP A 89 3.66 24.86 -0.26
CA ASP A 89 4.56 25.86 0.28
C ASP A 89 5.82 25.22 0.86
N GLY A 90 6.94 25.39 0.17
CA GLY A 90 8.24 24.89 0.59
C GLY A 90 8.21 23.39 0.88
N THR A 91 8.47 23.01 2.14
CA THR A 91 8.50 21.61 2.58
C THR A 91 7.19 21.13 3.21
N ASN A 92 6.10 21.89 3.12
CA ASN A 92 4.82 21.51 3.73
C ASN A 92 4.23 20.24 3.12
N TRP A 93 4.64 19.84 1.91
CA TRP A 93 4.30 18.53 1.33
C TRP A 93 4.65 17.35 2.24
N LEU A 94 5.66 17.49 3.11
CA LEU A 94 6.05 16.49 4.13
C LEU A 94 4.92 16.16 5.11
N ARG A 95 3.94 17.06 5.30
CA ARG A 95 2.75 16.81 6.13
C ARG A 95 1.85 15.72 5.57
N THR A 96 1.92 15.50 4.26
CA THR A 96 1.19 14.45 3.54
C THR A 96 2.07 13.32 3.04
N ALA A 97 3.40 13.44 3.17
CA ALA A 97 4.32 12.39 2.80
C ALA A 97 4.14 11.17 3.70
N SER A 98 3.77 10.04 3.08
CA SER A 98 3.45 8.79 3.78
C SER A 98 4.65 7.85 3.91
N GLY A 99 5.67 8.02 3.07
CA GLY A 99 6.76 7.06 2.96
C GLY A 99 6.26 5.77 2.31
N GLY A 100 6.52 4.64 2.96
CA GLY A 100 6.14 3.32 2.47
C GLY A 100 7.28 2.57 1.81
N LEU A 101 6.93 1.47 1.13
CA LEU A 101 7.87 0.73 0.29
C LEU A 101 8.22 1.53 -0.98
N LEU A 102 7.24 2.28 -1.51
CA LEU A 102 7.40 3.13 -2.69
C LEU A 102 6.57 4.40 -2.50
N MET A 103 7.25 5.56 -2.58
CA MET A 103 6.62 6.87 -2.68
C MET A 103 7.07 7.54 -3.97
N THR A 104 6.10 7.89 -4.81
CA THR A 104 6.36 8.50 -6.12
C THR A 104 6.74 9.97 -5.92
N CYS A 105 7.92 10.34 -6.42
CA CYS A 105 8.43 11.71 -6.38
C CYS A 105 8.62 12.23 -7.81
N GLY A 106 7.57 12.77 -8.44
CA GLY A 106 7.63 13.22 -9.83
C GLY A 106 6.26 13.28 -10.52
N LEU A 107 6.16 13.30 -11.85
CA LEU A 107 7.22 13.13 -12.87
C LEU A 107 7.85 14.45 -13.34
N SER A 108 7.19 15.58 -13.12
CA SER A 108 7.63 16.89 -13.64
C SER A 108 8.88 17.42 -12.96
N HIS A 109 9.01 17.20 -11.66
CA HIS A 109 10.16 17.59 -10.86
C HIS A 109 10.28 16.68 -9.63
N ALA A 110 11.51 16.46 -9.16
CA ALA A 110 11.79 15.67 -7.97
C ALA A 110 12.98 16.26 -7.22
N GLY A 111 12.92 16.27 -5.90
CA GLY A 111 13.98 16.77 -5.03
C GLY A 111 13.51 17.87 -4.09
N SER A 112 14.47 18.65 -3.60
CA SER A 112 14.18 19.80 -2.74
C SER A 112 13.41 20.88 -3.50
N PRO A 113 12.48 21.60 -2.85
CA PRO A 113 11.82 22.74 -3.46
C PRO A 113 12.83 23.78 -3.96
N SER A 114 12.66 24.21 -5.20
CA SER A 114 13.47 25.25 -5.84
C SER A 114 12.60 26.15 -6.71
N VAL A 115 13.12 27.33 -7.03
CA VAL A 115 12.58 28.21 -8.07
C VAL A 115 13.46 28.06 -9.30
N ASP A 116 12.86 28.11 -10.50
CA ASP A 116 13.58 28.13 -11.77
C ASP A 116 14.41 29.43 -11.94
#